data_AF-A0A6A4VNW5-F1
#
_entry.id   AF-A0A6A4VNW5-F1
#
_cell.length_a   1.000
_cell.length_b   1.000
_cell.length_c   1.000
_cell.angle_alpha   90.00
_cell.angle_beta   90.00
_cell.angle_gamma   90.00
#
_symmetry.space_group_name_H-M   'P 1'
#
loop_
_entity.id
_entity.type
_entity.pdbx_description
1 polymer ?
#
loop_
_entity_poly.entity_id
_entity_poly.type
_entity_poly.pdbx_seq_one_letter_code
_entity_poly.pdbx_strand_id
1 'polypeptide(L)'
;MVTEIRRRAFNENTALASCEIISYLEMGSAEESSNGWMLLNTLNLLSSAGPTVVQSMVAAALPSTLVKCLYLFFDLPELGTDVAAGTEITPQESRNLLQKVFVQLMSRLCTSPCAADELARRDDLSLLFSAMTSSCPAHNVSWRKSASEVLMGLSRSGLSQNTINYIHNNGCVSLCVDNMRAADDLPPLETVEMFVSLFCFLKDSADVSQVLLADLRSSQGYIFLGEFLLKLEQDSAPESTDAARNLVLLLASLAMCGHTELQPSQAAAGTPFKLSGFSVPQPSGLAMDQKTQPAGAGAAAGTGAAAGAGAAAAAATHAAAAAAAAAQPDYLRVATAPRSHVAPPRFFEEDPVIWLVQLDLFFSQAAVDDELSRFRIAATLLPGHLLRDFTDILRNPPQDRPYTILSDAIRQRFGKSVEQRTSVRNVHAFQVLQTVFLRATSSSLCCVILDTISSVYHADRANYFILESQHTISQFAEKIHQKPKEAQDKFFQLLELVVFQLNYVPVKELISCSILLKQHCSVDCSLRCMESLLSILRFSPLFKDVYREVGILEVLVQCLARYADILKSRRQTEEDGDGEEDGKNVDW
;
A
#
# COMPACT_ATOMS: atom_id res chain seq x y z
N MET A 1 -14.54 38.92 3.16
CA MET A 1 -15.10 37.56 3.05
C MET A 1 -15.43 36.98 4.42
N VAL A 2 -14.43 36.68 5.26
CA VAL A 2 -14.63 36.00 6.55
C VAL A 2 -15.69 36.68 7.44
N THR A 3 -15.62 37.99 7.64
CA THR A 3 -16.61 38.74 8.42
C THR A 3 -18.03 38.61 7.87
N GLU A 4 -18.16 38.63 6.54
CA GLU A 4 -19.45 38.67 5.84
C GLU A 4 -20.12 37.28 5.84
N ILE A 5 -19.31 36.22 5.72
CA ILE A 5 -19.77 34.84 5.91
C ILE A 5 -20.19 34.60 7.36
N ARG A 6 -19.36 34.99 8.33
CA ARG A 6 -19.70 34.81 9.76
C ARG A 6 -20.97 35.55 10.16
N ARG A 7 -21.21 36.73 9.59
CA ARG A 7 -22.44 37.50 9.81
C ARG A 7 -23.68 36.74 9.33
N ARG A 8 -23.64 36.09 8.17
CA ARG A 8 -24.74 35.27 7.62
C ARG A 8 -24.89 33.93 8.32
N ALA A 9 -23.79 33.38 8.83
CA ALA A 9 -23.78 32.14 9.59
C ALA A 9 -24.40 32.27 10.99
N PHE A 10 -24.67 33.48 11.49
CA PHE A 10 -25.23 33.72 12.83
C PHE A 10 -26.75 33.47 12.93
N ASN A 11 -27.42 33.09 11.84
CA ASN A 11 -28.84 32.72 11.87
C ASN A 11 -29.07 31.42 12.67
N GLU A 12 -30.14 31.37 13.47
CA GLU A 12 -30.47 30.21 14.33
C GLU A 12 -30.85 28.95 13.51
N ASN A 13 -31.24 29.10 12.24
CA ASN A 13 -31.56 28.01 11.34
C ASN A 13 -30.41 27.74 10.37
N THR A 14 -29.81 26.55 10.44
CA THR A 14 -28.67 26.15 9.60
C THR A 14 -28.99 26.14 8.11
N ALA A 15 -30.22 25.77 7.73
CA ALA A 15 -30.67 25.75 6.34
C ALA A 15 -30.84 27.17 5.76
N LEU A 16 -31.29 28.14 6.56
CA LEU A 16 -31.35 29.54 6.12
C LEU A 16 -29.96 30.16 6.04
N ALA A 17 -29.10 29.86 7.01
CA ALA A 17 -27.69 30.27 7.00
C ALA A 17 -26.97 29.75 5.74
N SER A 18 -27.17 28.48 5.37
CA SER A 18 -26.56 27.89 4.17
C SER A 18 -27.06 28.56 2.89
N CYS A 19 -28.36 28.87 2.80
CA CYS A 19 -28.96 29.59 1.66
C CYS A 19 -28.44 31.03 1.52
N GLU A 20 -28.28 31.77 2.62
CA GLU A 20 -27.73 33.12 2.58
C GLU A 20 -26.25 33.15 2.18
N ILE A 21 -25.47 32.17 2.66
CA ILE A 21 -24.05 32.07 2.32
C ILE A 21 -23.90 31.70 0.84
N ILE A 22 -24.66 30.72 0.35
CA ILE A 22 -24.52 30.28 -1.04
C ILE A 22 -24.98 31.37 -2.01
N SER A 23 -26.09 32.06 -1.74
CA SER A 23 -26.57 33.17 -2.57
C SER A 23 -25.59 34.35 -2.64
N TYR A 24 -24.82 34.59 -1.57
CA TYR A 24 -23.75 35.58 -1.59
C TYR A 24 -22.53 35.16 -2.42
N LEU A 25 -22.23 33.86 -2.45
CA LEU A 25 -21.06 33.31 -3.13
C LEU A 25 -21.33 32.94 -4.59
N GLU A 26 -22.58 32.67 -4.97
CA GLU A 26 -22.96 32.34 -6.35
C GLU A 26 -22.82 33.54 -7.29
N MET A 27 -22.65 33.24 -8.58
CA MET A 27 -22.60 34.27 -9.62
C MET A 27 -23.97 34.95 -9.73
N GLY A 28 -24.01 36.26 -9.46
CA GLY A 28 -25.20 37.07 -9.63
C GLY A 28 -25.38 37.54 -11.07
N SER A 29 -26.61 37.89 -11.44
CA SER A 29 -26.94 38.49 -12.74
C SER A 29 -26.53 39.96 -12.87
N ALA A 30 -26.08 40.60 -11.78
CA ALA A 30 -25.65 41.99 -11.74
C ALA A 30 -24.28 42.15 -11.05
N GLU A 31 -23.49 43.15 -11.48
CA GLU A 31 -22.14 43.41 -10.93
C GLU A 31 -22.17 43.74 -9.42
N GLU A 32 -23.21 44.45 -8.95
CA GLU A 32 -23.37 44.80 -7.52
C GLU A 32 -23.79 43.61 -6.64
N SER A 33 -24.46 42.59 -7.20
CA SER A 33 -24.84 41.37 -6.48
C SER A 33 -23.74 40.30 -6.44
N SER A 34 -22.71 40.44 -7.29
CA SER A 34 -21.63 39.44 -7.46
C SER A 34 -20.41 39.66 -6.57
N ASN A 35 -20.52 40.49 -5.53
CA ASN A 35 -19.40 40.86 -4.66
C ASN A 35 -18.73 39.65 -3.98
N GLY A 36 -19.50 38.67 -3.51
CA GLY A 36 -18.95 37.46 -2.89
C GLY A 36 -18.27 36.55 -3.90
N TRP A 37 -18.87 36.37 -5.08
CA TRP A 37 -18.29 35.63 -6.21
C TRP A 37 -16.96 36.21 -6.70
N MET A 38 -16.90 37.54 -6.92
CA MET A 38 -15.67 38.22 -7.33
C MET A 38 -14.58 38.09 -6.26
N LEU A 39 -14.94 38.21 -4.98
CA LEU A 39 -14.00 38.06 -3.89
C LEU A 39 -13.45 36.62 -3.80
N LEU A 40 -14.30 35.61 -4.00
CA LEU A 40 -13.88 34.20 -4.02
C LEU A 40 -12.88 33.95 -5.14
N ASN A 41 -13.16 34.43 -6.36
CA ASN A 41 -12.25 34.30 -7.49
C ASN A 41 -10.94 35.06 -7.27
N THR A 42 -11.01 36.26 -6.69
CA THR A 42 -9.81 37.04 -6.36
C THR A 42 -8.94 36.28 -5.36
N LEU A 43 -9.53 35.72 -4.30
CA LEU A 43 -8.80 34.90 -3.33
C LEU A 43 -8.24 33.63 -3.98
N ASN A 44 -8.98 32.99 -4.88
CA ASN A 44 -8.51 31.81 -5.62
C ASN A 44 -7.29 32.15 -6.50
N LEU A 45 -7.30 33.28 -7.21
CA LEU A 45 -6.14 33.76 -7.98
C LEU A 45 -4.95 34.09 -7.06
N LEU A 46 -5.20 34.83 -5.98
CA LEU A 46 -4.16 35.21 -5.02
C LEU A 46 -3.54 34.02 -4.29
N SER A 47 -4.31 32.95 -4.05
CA SER A 47 -3.78 31.72 -3.45
C SER A 47 -2.69 31.05 -4.30
N SER A 48 -2.61 31.39 -5.60
CA SER A 48 -1.57 30.91 -6.51
C SER A 48 -0.31 31.80 -6.52
N ALA A 49 -0.33 32.95 -5.85
CA ALA A 49 0.78 33.92 -5.88
C ALA A 49 1.97 33.54 -4.97
N GLY A 50 1.81 32.58 -4.05
CA GLY A 50 2.89 32.05 -3.21
C GLY A 50 2.50 31.82 -1.73
N PRO A 51 3.41 31.20 -0.94
CA PRO A 51 3.11 30.74 0.42
C PRO A 51 2.85 31.89 1.42
N THR A 52 3.44 33.07 1.22
CA THR A 52 3.24 34.24 2.09
C THR A 52 1.81 34.79 2.03
N VAL A 53 1.21 34.76 0.84
CA VAL A 53 -0.19 35.16 0.62
C VAL A 53 -1.12 34.14 1.28
N VAL A 54 -0.83 32.85 1.11
CA VAL A 54 -1.58 31.76 1.78
C VAL A 54 -1.50 31.92 3.30
N GLN A 55 -0.33 32.17 3.88
CA GLN A 55 -0.17 32.43 5.32
C GLN A 55 -1.01 33.62 5.80
N SER A 56 -1.11 34.69 5.00
CA SER A 56 -1.95 35.84 5.33
C SER A 56 -3.44 35.49 5.32
N MET A 57 -3.88 34.66 4.37
CA MET A 57 -5.25 34.14 4.32
C MET A 57 -5.56 33.20 5.50
N VAL A 58 -4.60 32.35 5.89
CA VAL A 58 -4.68 31.46 7.06
C VAL A 58 -4.76 32.28 8.36
N ALA A 59 -3.94 33.32 8.50
CA ALA A 59 -4.00 34.23 9.65
C ALA A 59 -5.36 34.93 9.78
N ALA A 60 -6.03 35.19 8.66
CA ALA A 60 -7.40 35.71 8.62
C ALA A 60 -8.49 34.65 8.93
N ALA A 61 -8.12 33.41 9.26
CA ALA A 61 -9.02 32.27 9.50
C ALA A 61 -9.94 31.95 8.30
N LEU A 62 -9.42 32.12 7.08
CA LEU A 62 -10.13 31.76 5.86
C LEU A 62 -10.40 30.25 5.76
N PRO A 63 -9.43 29.33 6.00
CA PRO A 63 -9.66 27.89 5.89
C PRO A 63 -10.79 27.42 6.81
N SER A 64 -10.72 27.72 8.10
CA SER A 64 -11.77 27.41 9.08
C SER A 64 -13.16 27.92 8.68
N THR A 65 -13.24 29.13 8.13
CA THR A 65 -14.51 29.72 7.71
C THR A 65 -15.10 28.98 6.51
N LEU A 66 -14.26 28.60 5.54
CA LEU A 66 -14.69 27.83 4.37
C LEU A 66 -15.05 26.38 4.74
N VAL A 67 -14.33 25.72 5.66
CA VAL A 67 -14.74 24.39 6.17
C VAL A 67 -16.13 24.43 6.79
N LYS A 68 -16.42 25.45 7.61
CA LYS A 68 -17.77 25.65 8.18
C LYS A 68 -18.84 25.88 7.10
N CYS A 69 -18.54 26.65 6.06
CA CYS A 69 -19.44 26.78 4.92
C CYS A 69 -19.71 25.45 4.23
N LEU A 70 -18.65 24.66 3.97
CA LEU A 70 -18.76 23.36 3.34
C LEU A 70 -19.67 22.42 4.13
N TYR A 71 -19.54 22.41 5.45
CA TYR A 71 -20.40 21.62 6.33
C TYR A 71 -21.87 22.10 6.29
N LEU A 72 -22.11 23.42 6.32
CA LEU A 72 -23.46 23.99 6.20
C LEU A 72 -24.12 23.71 4.83
N PHE A 73 -23.32 23.52 3.77
CA PHE A 73 -23.86 23.22 2.44
C PHE A 73 -24.54 21.85 2.34
N PHE A 74 -24.44 21.01 3.36
CA PHE A 74 -25.14 19.73 3.41
C PHE A 74 -26.65 19.91 3.69
N ASP A 75 -27.03 21.05 4.28
CA ASP A 75 -28.41 21.45 4.57
C ASP A 75 -29.08 22.21 3.40
N LEU A 76 -28.44 22.26 2.23
CA LEU A 76 -28.99 23.00 1.09
C LEU A 76 -30.22 22.29 0.48
N PRO A 77 -31.28 23.04 0.15
CA PRO A 77 -32.45 22.50 -0.53
C PRO A 77 -32.13 22.12 -1.98
N GLU A 78 -32.94 21.21 -2.54
CA GLU A 78 -32.87 20.84 -3.95
C GLU A 78 -33.19 22.06 -4.83
N LEU A 79 -32.41 22.26 -5.89
CA LEU A 79 -32.68 23.31 -6.86
C LEU A 79 -33.84 22.88 -7.76
N GLY A 80 -34.84 23.75 -7.92
CA GLY A 80 -35.91 23.52 -8.89
C GLY A 80 -35.37 23.42 -10.32
N THR A 81 -36.00 22.58 -11.14
CA THR A 81 -35.67 22.38 -12.56
C THR A 81 -36.11 23.53 -13.47
N ASP A 82 -36.72 24.58 -12.90
CA ASP A 82 -37.31 25.67 -13.68
C ASP A 82 -36.22 26.57 -14.26
N VAL A 83 -35.96 26.38 -15.56
CA VAL A 83 -35.16 27.30 -16.37
C VAL A 83 -35.97 28.58 -16.54
N ALA A 84 -35.67 29.61 -15.76
CA ALA A 84 -36.20 30.94 -16.01
C ALA A 84 -35.75 31.39 -17.40
N ALA A 85 -36.70 31.48 -18.35
CA ALA A 85 -36.44 31.92 -19.71
C ALA A 85 -35.77 33.31 -19.70
N GLY A 86 -34.48 33.37 -20.07
CA GLY A 86 -33.73 34.62 -20.20
C GLY A 86 -32.46 34.76 -19.36
N THR A 87 -32.01 33.73 -18.63
CA THR A 87 -30.68 33.71 -17.99
C THR A 87 -29.70 32.84 -18.80
N GLU A 88 -28.50 33.36 -19.11
CA GLU A 88 -27.46 32.64 -19.87
C GLU A 88 -26.82 31.49 -19.09
N ILE A 89 -26.98 31.46 -17.77
CA ILE A 89 -26.42 30.45 -16.86
C ILE A 89 -27.53 29.91 -15.97
N THR A 90 -27.72 28.60 -15.95
CA THR A 90 -28.70 27.94 -15.07
C THR A 90 -28.24 27.96 -13.60
N PRO A 91 -29.17 27.93 -12.62
CA PRO A 91 -28.81 27.82 -11.20
C PRO A 91 -27.88 26.63 -10.89
N GLN A 92 -28.08 25.51 -11.59
CA GLN A 92 -27.26 24.31 -11.47
C GLN A 92 -25.82 24.55 -11.98
N GLU A 93 -25.66 25.23 -13.12
CA GLU A 93 -24.34 25.60 -13.65
C GLU A 93 -23.60 26.59 -12.74
N SER A 94 -24.31 27.58 -12.20
CA SER A 94 -23.76 28.53 -11.22
C SER A 94 -23.25 27.77 -9.98
N ARG A 95 -24.05 26.83 -9.46
CA ARG A 95 -23.66 25.99 -8.31
C ARG A 95 -22.47 25.09 -8.60
N ASN A 96 -22.43 24.46 -9.77
CA ASN A 96 -21.30 23.63 -10.20
C ASN A 96 -20.02 24.46 -10.36
N LEU A 97 -20.12 25.68 -10.88
CA LEU A 97 -18.98 26.57 -11.03
C LEU A 97 -18.48 27.05 -9.66
N LEU A 98 -19.40 27.40 -8.76
CA LEU A 98 -19.07 27.73 -7.37
C LEU A 98 -18.34 26.58 -6.70
N GLN A 99 -18.87 25.36 -6.78
CA GLN A 99 -18.22 24.19 -6.20
C GLN A 99 -16.79 24.03 -6.72
N LYS A 100 -16.57 24.14 -8.04
CA LYS A 100 -15.22 24.02 -8.64
C LYS A 100 -14.24 25.06 -8.09
N VAL A 101 -14.64 26.34 -8.06
CA VAL A 101 -13.78 27.42 -7.55
C VAL A 101 -13.54 27.28 -6.05
N PHE A 102 -14.57 26.91 -5.30
CA PHE A 102 -14.51 26.70 -3.85
C PHE A 102 -13.54 25.59 -3.48
N VAL A 103 -13.66 24.42 -4.12
CA VAL A 103 -12.75 23.28 -3.93
C VAL A 103 -11.34 23.65 -4.34
N GLN A 104 -11.15 24.32 -5.48
CA GLN A 104 -9.83 24.72 -5.93
C GLN A 104 -9.12 25.64 -4.92
N LEU A 105 -9.83 26.64 -4.37
CA LEU A 105 -9.29 27.51 -3.33
C LEU A 105 -8.95 26.71 -2.06
N MET A 106 -9.89 25.87 -1.59
CA MET A 106 -9.70 25.07 -0.39
C MET A 106 -8.53 24.11 -0.50
N SER A 107 -8.42 23.37 -1.60
CA SER A 107 -7.32 22.45 -1.87
C SER A 107 -5.98 23.17 -1.88
N ARG A 108 -5.89 24.38 -2.48
CA ARG A 108 -4.67 25.20 -2.47
C ARG A 108 -4.29 25.68 -1.07
N LEU A 109 -5.26 26.13 -0.28
CA LEU A 109 -5.02 26.56 1.09
C LEU A 109 -4.56 25.37 1.97
N CYS A 110 -5.26 24.24 1.88
CA CYS A 110 -5.02 23.05 2.71
C CYS A 110 -3.79 22.25 2.31
N THR A 111 -3.17 22.55 1.17
CA THR A 111 -1.84 22.02 0.79
C THR A 111 -0.73 22.60 1.70
N SER A 112 -0.98 23.71 2.39
CA SER A 112 -0.01 24.32 3.29
C SER A 112 -0.13 23.75 4.72
N PRO A 113 0.97 23.32 5.39
CA PRO A 113 0.94 22.87 6.79
C PRO A 113 0.33 23.89 7.75
N CYS A 114 0.54 25.19 7.50
CA CYS A 114 -0.01 26.23 8.38
C CYS A 114 -1.54 26.27 8.38
N ALA A 115 -2.19 25.86 7.28
CA ALA A 115 -3.64 25.78 7.21
C ALA A 115 -4.16 24.59 8.04
N ALA A 116 -3.51 23.42 7.94
CA ALA A 116 -3.85 22.25 8.75
C ALA A 116 -3.73 22.53 10.25
N ASP A 117 -2.64 23.19 10.67
CA ASP A 117 -2.45 23.61 12.06
C ASP A 117 -3.48 24.65 12.50
N GLU A 118 -3.96 25.51 11.60
CA GLU A 118 -5.02 26.46 11.89
C GLU A 118 -6.37 25.79 12.11
N LEU A 119 -6.73 24.85 11.22
CA LEU A 119 -7.94 24.05 11.34
C LEU A 119 -7.94 23.22 12.64
N ALA A 120 -6.82 22.61 12.99
CA ALA A 120 -6.66 21.87 14.24
C ALA A 120 -6.81 22.79 15.47
N ARG A 121 -6.20 23.99 15.46
CA ARG A 121 -6.27 24.94 16.58
C ARG A 121 -7.67 25.52 16.79
N ARG A 122 -8.45 25.65 15.71
CA ARG A 122 -9.84 26.17 15.74
C ARG A 122 -10.90 25.12 15.98
N ASP A 123 -10.49 23.85 16.10
CA ASP A 123 -11.37 22.70 16.22
C ASP A 123 -12.29 22.46 15.00
N ASP A 124 -11.87 22.92 13.82
CA ASP A 124 -12.67 22.83 12.60
C ASP A 124 -12.27 21.64 11.72
N LEU A 125 -11.11 21.02 11.97
CA LEU A 125 -10.67 19.86 11.19
C LEU A 125 -11.57 18.64 11.40
N SER A 126 -12.13 18.46 12.60
CA SER A 126 -13.11 17.40 12.90
C SER A 126 -14.36 17.48 12.00
N LEU A 127 -14.75 18.69 11.58
CA LEU A 127 -15.89 18.91 10.67
C LEU A 127 -15.63 18.32 9.28
N LEU A 128 -14.38 18.31 8.79
CA LEU A 128 -14.03 17.67 7.52
C LEU A 128 -14.15 16.14 7.60
N PHE A 129 -13.73 15.56 8.72
CA PHE A 129 -13.89 14.11 8.98
C PHE A 129 -15.36 13.71 9.10
N SER A 130 -16.16 14.53 9.79
CA SER A 130 -17.61 14.37 9.81
C SER A 130 -18.21 14.46 8.40
N ALA A 131 -17.87 15.53 7.66
CA ALA A 131 -18.43 15.81 6.34
C ALA A 131 -18.18 14.70 5.32
N MET A 132 -16.99 14.09 5.28
CA MET A 132 -16.70 13.04 4.29
C MET A 132 -17.51 11.76 4.50
N THR A 133 -18.00 11.54 5.72
CA THR A 133 -18.71 10.30 6.12
C THR A 133 -20.17 10.53 6.52
N SER A 134 -20.65 11.76 6.52
CA SER A 134 -22.03 12.07 6.88
C SER A 134 -23.01 11.68 5.77
N SER A 135 -24.15 11.12 6.17
CA SER A 135 -25.29 10.90 5.29
C SER A 135 -25.83 12.24 4.77
N CYS A 136 -25.92 12.40 3.46
CA CYS A 136 -26.45 13.61 2.83
C CYS A 136 -27.38 13.25 1.66
N PRO A 137 -28.36 14.11 1.32
CA PRO A 137 -29.19 13.91 0.14
C PRO A 137 -28.37 13.80 -1.15
N ALA A 138 -28.91 13.09 -2.16
CA ALA A 138 -28.22 12.81 -3.43
C ALA A 138 -27.72 14.09 -4.13
N HIS A 139 -28.47 15.18 -4.07
CA HIS A 139 -28.10 16.47 -4.68
C HIS A 139 -26.91 17.17 -3.99
N ASN A 140 -26.59 16.80 -2.74
CA ASN A 140 -25.48 17.36 -1.96
C ASN A 140 -24.24 16.45 -1.91
N VAL A 141 -24.28 15.26 -2.53
CA VAL A 141 -23.14 14.32 -2.58
C VAL A 141 -21.88 14.95 -3.17
N SER A 142 -22.03 15.92 -4.08
CA SER A 142 -20.91 16.65 -4.66
C SER A 142 -20.10 17.41 -3.58
N TRP A 143 -20.75 18.00 -2.57
CA TRP A 143 -20.10 18.66 -1.44
C TRP A 143 -19.40 17.69 -0.49
N ARG A 144 -19.92 16.48 -0.33
CA ARG A 144 -19.22 15.40 0.37
C ARG A 144 -17.93 15.01 -0.34
N LYS A 145 -17.97 14.85 -1.66
CA LYS A 145 -16.77 14.59 -2.49
C LYS A 145 -15.75 15.73 -2.37
N SER A 146 -16.22 16.98 -2.35
CA SER A 146 -15.38 18.15 -2.07
C SER A 146 -14.67 18.06 -0.72
N ALA A 147 -15.35 17.62 0.35
CA ALA A 147 -14.73 17.45 1.66
C ALA A 147 -13.62 16.38 1.66
N SER A 148 -13.86 15.24 1.00
CA SER A 148 -12.84 14.21 0.79
C SER A 148 -11.64 14.75 0.02
N GLU A 149 -11.85 15.51 -1.06
CA GLU A 149 -10.76 16.07 -1.87
C GLU A 149 -9.88 17.04 -1.08
N VAL A 150 -10.50 17.94 -0.31
CA VAL A 150 -9.77 18.89 0.55
C VAL A 150 -8.92 18.15 1.58
N LEU A 151 -9.48 17.10 2.19
CA LEU A 151 -8.79 16.30 3.19
C LEU A 151 -7.65 15.46 2.58
N MET A 152 -7.82 14.98 1.34
CA MET A 152 -6.74 14.36 0.57
C MET A 152 -5.63 15.36 0.18
N GLY A 153 -5.97 16.63 -0.06
CA GLY A 153 -4.97 17.69 -0.24
C GLY A 153 -4.15 17.91 1.04
N LEU A 154 -4.84 17.92 2.18
CA LEU A 154 -4.24 18.07 3.51
C LEU A 154 -3.33 16.88 3.86
N SER A 155 -3.73 15.64 3.56
CA SER A 155 -2.95 14.45 3.89
C SER A 155 -1.58 14.43 3.22
N ARG A 156 -1.50 14.85 1.96
CA ARG A 156 -0.28 14.77 1.14
C ARG A 156 0.81 15.77 1.53
N SER A 157 0.44 16.88 2.16
CA SER A 157 1.36 18.02 2.30
C SER A 157 1.18 18.85 3.57
N GLY A 158 0.04 18.69 4.26
CA GLY A 158 -0.31 19.46 5.45
C GLY A 158 -0.17 18.71 6.78
N LEU A 159 0.17 17.42 6.80
CA LEU A 159 0.22 16.65 8.04
C LEU A 159 1.44 16.97 8.89
N SER A 160 1.22 17.62 10.03
CA SER A 160 2.17 17.75 11.12
C SER A 160 1.85 16.77 12.26
N GLN A 161 2.82 16.49 13.13
CA GLN A 161 2.58 15.69 14.33
C GLN A 161 1.50 16.32 15.23
N ASN A 162 1.41 17.66 15.26
CA ASN A 162 0.38 18.37 16.03
C ASN A 162 -1.02 18.12 15.45
N THR A 163 -1.15 18.15 14.12
CA THR A 163 -2.41 17.82 13.43
C THR A 163 -2.82 16.37 13.71
N ILE A 164 -1.87 15.43 13.65
CA ILE A 164 -2.14 14.01 13.95
C ILE A 164 -2.59 13.82 15.39
N ASN A 165 -1.92 14.45 16.35
CA ASN A 165 -2.31 14.39 17.76
C ASN A 165 -3.70 14.98 17.99
N TYR A 166 -4.05 16.06 17.30
CA TYR A 166 -5.41 16.62 17.33
C TYR A 166 -6.44 15.61 16.79
N ILE A 167 -6.19 15.01 15.62
CA ILE A 167 -7.09 14.02 14.99
C ILE A 167 -7.34 12.83 15.92
N HIS A 168 -6.27 12.35 16.57
CA HIS A 168 -6.34 11.28 17.57
C HIS A 168 -7.18 11.68 18.79
N ASN A 169 -6.85 12.82 19.43
CA ASN A 169 -7.51 13.27 20.66
C ASN A 169 -9.01 13.55 20.46
N ASN A 170 -9.40 14.02 19.27
CA ASN A 170 -10.79 14.29 18.95
C ASN A 170 -11.54 13.07 18.38
N GLY A 171 -10.91 11.90 18.29
CA GLY A 171 -11.56 10.68 17.82
C GLY A 171 -12.11 10.81 16.40
N CYS A 172 -11.42 11.55 15.52
CA CYS A 172 -11.94 11.79 14.16
C CYS A 172 -12.04 10.49 13.36
N VAL A 173 -11.10 9.56 13.53
CA VAL A 173 -11.13 8.25 12.85
C VAL A 173 -12.30 7.40 13.37
N SER A 174 -12.55 7.37 14.69
CA SER A 174 -13.71 6.67 15.25
C SER A 174 -15.02 7.26 14.75
N LEU A 175 -15.14 8.59 14.69
CA LEU A 175 -16.31 9.28 14.17
C LEU A 175 -16.62 8.85 12.73
N CYS A 176 -15.60 8.80 11.85
CA CYS A 176 -15.79 8.34 10.47
C CYS A 176 -16.32 6.91 10.40
N VAL A 177 -15.76 6.01 11.22
CA VAL A 177 -16.18 4.61 11.24
C VAL A 177 -17.62 4.48 11.76
N ASP A 178 -17.99 5.22 12.80
CA ASP A 178 -19.33 5.17 13.37
C ASP A 178 -20.37 5.76 12.42
N ASN A 179 -20.05 6.85 11.72
CA ASN A 179 -20.90 7.41 10.67
C ASN A 179 -21.13 6.41 9.53
N MET A 180 -20.07 5.74 9.05
CA MET A 180 -20.19 4.73 8.00
C MET A 180 -21.01 3.51 8.45
N ARG A 181 -20.96 3.13 9.74
CA ARG A 181 -21.80 2.06 10.28
C ARG A 181 -23.26 2.47 10.38
N ALA A 182 -23.54 3.72 10.74
CA ALA A 182 -24.90 4.24 10.84
C ALA A 182 -25.55 4.45 9.45
N ALA A 183 -24.75 4.45 8.38
CA ALA A 183 -25.19 4.68 7.00
C ALA A 183 -25.84 3.44 6.33
N ASP A 184 -26.58 2.62 7.08
CA ASP A 184 -27.14 1.36 6.57
C ASP A 184 -28.17 1.55 5.44
N ASP A 185 -28.81 2.72 5.36
CA ASP A 185 -29.79 3.10 4.33
C ASP A 185 -29.14 3.65 3.03
N LEU A 186 -27.84 3.92 3.03
CA LEU A 186 -27.15 4.43 1.85
C LEU A 186 -26.79 3.31 0.87
N PRO A 187 -26.72 3.59 -0.44
CA PRO A 187 -26.24 2.62 -1.41
C PRO A 187 -24.80 2.18 -1.06
N PRO A 188 -24.44 0.89 -1.18
CA PRO A 188 -23.14 0.38 -0.77
C PRO A 188 -21.97 1.13 -1.40
N LEU A 189 -22.10 1.58 -2.65
CA LEU A 189 -21.07 2.34 -3.37
C LEU A 189 -20.71 3.67 -2.69
N GLU A 190 -21.66 4.33 -2.02
CA GLU A 190 -21.36 5.56 -1.26
C GLU A 190 -20.47 5.25 -0.05
N THR A 191 -20.75 4.14 0.65
CA THR A 191 -19.94 3.69 1.77
C THR A 191 -18.53 3.27 1.29
N VAL A 192 -18.42 2.68 0.10
CA VAL A 192 -17.13 2.38 -0.54
C VAL A 192 -16.31 3.67 -0.75
N GLU A 193 -16.91 4.74 -1.28
CA GLU A 193 -16.23 6.03 -1.46
C GLU A 193 -15.75 6.63 -0.12
N MET A 194 -16.53 6.48 0.96
CA MET A 194 -16.14 6.89 2.31
C MET A 194 -14.92 6.11 2.81
N PHE A 195 -14.93 4.77 2.65
CA PHE A 195 -13.78 3.92 2.98
C PHE A 195 -12.53 4.31 2.20
N VAL A 196 -12.66 4.51 0.88
CA VAL A 196 -11.55 4.91 0.03
C VAL A 196 -10.96 6.24 0.50
N SER A 197 -11.81 7.22 0.83
CA SER A 197 -11.37 8.53 1.33
C SER A 197 -10.61 8.41 2.66
N LEU A 198 -11.18 7.70 3.65
CA LEU A 198 -10.56 7.50 4.95
C LEU A 198 -9.23 6.73 4.83
N PHE A 199 -9.18 5.68 4.02
CA PHE A 199 -8.00 4.83 3.91
C PHE A 199 -6.88 5.49 3.12
N CYS A 200 -7.20 6.29 2.09
CA CYS A 200 -6.20 7.11 1.42
C CYS A 200 -5.59 8.12 2.40
N PHE A 201 -6.40 8.76 3.26
CA PHE A 201 -5.89 9.64 4.31
C PHE A 201 -5.00 8.90 5.31
N LEU A 202 -5.45 7.73 5.80
CA LEU A 202 -4.69 6.92 6.75
C LEU A 202 -3.35 6.46 6.16
N LYS A 203 -3.33 6.07 4.88
CA LYS A 203 -2.11 5.71 4.15
C LYS A 203 -1.11 6.85 4.12
N ASP A 204 -1.54 8.04 3.71
CA ASP A 204 -0.66 9.21 3.67
C ASP A 204 -0.17 9.60 5.09
N SER A 205 -1.03 9.44 6.10
CA SER A 205 -0.64 9.70 7.50
C SER A 205 0.34 8.67 8.08
N ALA A 206 0.33 7.44 7.55
CA ALA A 206 1.17 6.35 8.04
C ALA A 206 2.67 6.57 7.76
N ASP A 207 3.00 7.40 6.77
CA ASP A 207 4.37 7.84 6.50
C ASP A 207 4.90 8.74 7.67
N VAL A 208 4.00 9.43 8.37
CA VAL A 208 4.33 10.33 9.49
C VAL A 208 4.18 9.66 10.86
N SER A 209 3.12 8.87 11.09
CA SER A 209 2.83 8.26 12.39
C SER A 209 1.95 7.02 12.29
N GLN A 210 2.11 6.06 13.21
CA GLN A 210 1.21 4.89 13.32
C GLN A 210 -0.09 5.14 14.11
N VAL A 211 -0.22 6.29 14.78
CA VAL A 211 -1.31 6.55 15.74
C VAL A 211 -2.69 6.36 15.10
N LEU A 212 -2.92 6.93 13.91
CA LEU A 212 -4.24 6.87 13.27
C LEU A 212 -4.61 5.47 12.76
N LEU A 213 -3.62 4.62 12.43
CA LEU A 213 -3.87 3.20 12.13
C LEU A 213 -4.24 2.42 13.40
N ALA A 214 -3.67 2.79 14.56
CA ALA A 214 -4.08 2.25 15.84
C ALA A 214 -5.49 2.72 16.22
N ASP A 215 -5.86 3.96 15.90
CA ASP A 215 -7.21 4.47 16.12
C ASP A 215 -8.25 3.69 15.30
N LEU A 216 -7.98 3.43 14.02
CA LEU A 216 -8.83 2.59 13.17
C LEU A 216 -9.03 1.18 13.75
N ARG A 217 -7.99 0.62 14.38
CA ARG A 217 -8.07 -0.67 15.07
C ARG A 217 -8.94 -0.57 16.32
N SER A 218 -8.71 0.43 17.15
CA SER A 218 -9.44 0.65 18.41
C SER A 218 -10.94 0.89 18.16
N SER A 219 -11.27 1.54 17.04
CA SER A 219 -12.65 1.78 16.60
C SER A 219 -13.28 0.58 15.91
N GLN A 220 -12.62 -0.58 15.84
CA GLN A 220 -13.08 -1.79 15.14
C GLN A 220 -13.31 -1.58 13.63
N GLY A 221 -12.63 -0.61 13.01
CA GLY A 221 -12.80 -0.30 11.59
C GLY A 221 -12.40 -1.45 10.67
N TYR A 222 -11.38 -2.22 11.04
CA TYR A 222 -10.97 -3.42 10.29
C TYR A 222 -12.03 -4.52 10.28
N ILE A 223 -12.70 -4.76 11.42
CA ILE A 223 -13.79 -5.75 11.51
C ILE A 223 -14.98 -5.28 10.66
N PHE A 224 -15.36 -4.00 10.82
CA PHE A 224 -16.45 -3.42 10.03
C PHE A 224 -16.22 -3.55 8.53
N LEU A 225 -15.01 -3.26 8.05
CA LEU A 225 -14.66 -3.45 6.64
C LEU A 225 -14.78 -4.91 6.19
N GLY A 226 -14.38 -5.86 7.03
CA GLY A 226 -14.54 -7.29 6.73
C GLY A 226 -16.01 -7.69 6.57
N GLU A 227 -16.88 -7.24 7.49
CA GLU A 227 -18.32 -7.45 7.34
C GLU A 227 -18.88 -6.77 6.10
N PHE A 228 -18.41 -5.56 5.80
CA PHE A 228 -18.86 -4.80 4.63
C PHE A 228 -18.47 -5.45 3.30
N LEU A 229 -17.27 -6.03 3.20
CA LEU A 229 -16.86 -6.83 2.04
C LEU A 229 -17.77 -8.05 1.84
N LEU A 230 -18.17 -8.72 2.92
CA LEU A 230 -19.13 -9.84 2.87
C LEU A 230 -20.56 -9.38 2.57
N LYS A 231 -20.92 -8.12 2.89
CA LYS A 231 -22.19 -7.49 2.48
C LYS A 231 -22.18 -7.19 0.97
N LEU A 232 -21.07 -6.66 0.44
CA LEU A 232 -20.90 -6.41 -1.00
C LEU A 232 -20.92 -7.70 -1.84
N GLU A 233 -20.41 -8.80 -1.29
CA GLU A 233 -20.46 -10.12 -1.93
C GLU A 233 -21.88 -10.64 -2.14
N GLN A 234 -22.81 -10.30 -1.24
CA GLN A 234 -24.21 -10.70 -1.32
C GLN A 234 -25.00 -9.86 -2.33
N ASP A 235 -24.46 -8.71 -2.73
CA ASP A 235 -25.05 -7.85 -3.74
C ASP A 235 -24.74 -8.40 -5.13
N SER A 236 -25.79 -8.57 -5.95
CA SER A 236 -25.67 -9.13 -7.31
C SER A 236 -25.22 -8.09 -8.34
N ALA A 237 -25.07 -6.82 -7.96
CA ALA A 237 -24.64 -5.78 -8.86
C ALA A 237 -23.18 -5.95 -9.31
N PRO A 238 -22.86 -5.80 -10.61
CA PRO A 238 -21.48 -5.88 -11.10
C PRO A 238 -20.60 -4.79 -10.49
N GLU A 239 -21.15 -3.59 -10.25
CA GLU A 239 -20.40 -2.50 -9.61
C GLU A 239 -19.95 -2.87 -8.18
N SER A 240 -20.75 -3.65 -7.45
CA SER A 240 -20.43 -4.10 -6.09
C SER A 240 -19.28 -5.12 -6.08
N THR A 241 -19.19 -5.96 -7.10
CA THR A 241 -18.05 -6.88 -7.27
C THR A 241 -16.74 -6.12 -7.54
N ASP A 242 -16.78 -5.14 -8.43
CA ASP A 242 -15.61 -4.30 -8.73
C ASP A 242 -15.21 -3.42 -7.52
N ALA A 243 -16.20 -2.90 -6.79
CA ALA A 243 -15.97 -2.18 -5.55
C ALA A 243 -15.31 -3.05 -4.48
N ALA A 244 -15.79 -4.29 -4.28
CA ALA A 244 -15.18 -5.24 -3.35
C ALA A 244 -13.72 -5.53 -3.75
N ARG A 245 -13.45 -5.72 -5.05
CA ARG A 245 -12.09 -5.90 -5.56
C ARG A 245 -11.20 -4.70 -5.22
N ASN A 246 -11.67 -3.49 -5.47
CA ASN A 246 -10.91 -2.27 -5.16
C ASN A 246 -10.62 -2.11 -3.66
N LEU A 247 -11.59 -2.44 -2.80
CA LEU A 247 -11.40 -2.43 -1.35
C LEU A 247 -10.38 -3.48 -0.87
N VAL A 248 -10.38 -4.68 -1.47
CA VAL A 248 -9.38 -5.72 -1.17
C VAL A 248 -7.97 -5.26 -1.56
N LEU A 249 -7.81 -4.62 -2.73
CA LEU A 249 -6.52 -4.06 -3.13
C LEU A 249 -6.07 -2.91 -2.21
N LEU A 250 -7.00 -2.10 -1.73
CA LEU A 250 -6.72 -1.04 -0.77
C LEU A 250 -6.30 -1.60 0.58
N LEU A 251 -6.93 -2.68 1.06
CA LEU A 251 -6.51 -3.43 2.24
C LEU A 251 -5.09 -3.97 2.12
N ALA A 252 -4.75 -4.52 0.96
CA ALA A 252 -3.39 -4.95 0.66
C ALA A 252 -2.41 -3.80 0.85
N SER A 253 -2.73 -2.64 0.28
CA SER A 253 -1.88 -1.46 0.41
C SER A 253 -1.73 -1.03 1.87
N LEU A 254 -2.81 -1.06 2.66
CA LEU A 254 -2.78 -0.76 4.09
C LEU A 254 -1.98 -1.77 4.90
N ALA A 255 -1.94 -3.04 4.51
CA ALA A 255 -1.08 -4.06 5.13
C ALA A 255 0.41 -3.73 5.00
N MET A 256 0.78 -3.06 3.91
CA MET A 256 2.14 -2.57 3.65
C MET A 256 2.40 -1.17 4.23
N CYS A 257 1.35 -0.47 4.69
CA CYS A 257 1.47 0.86 5.28
C CYS A 257 1.80 0.78 6.77
N GLY A 258 2.72 1.61 7.21
CA GLY A 258 3.05 1.78 8.62
C GLY A 258 4.41 2.43 8.81
N HIS A 259 4.57 3.11 9.94
CA HIS A 259 5.82 3.75 10.34
C HIS A 259 6.81 2.80 11.04
N THR A 260 6.31 1.74 11.70
CA THR A 260 7.11 0.71 12.38
C THR A 260 7.32 -0.50 11.48
N GLU A 261 8.58 -0.92 11.31
CA GLU A 261 8.94 -2.16 10.63
C GLU A 261 8.65 -3.37 11.52
N LEU A 262 8.02 -4.39 10.95
CA LEU A 262 7.79 -5.66 11.61
C LEU A 262 8.95 -6.59 11.32
N GLN A 263 9.51 -7.20 12.37
CA GLN A 263 10.58 -8.17 12.18
C GLN A 263 10.05 -9.56 11.85
N PRO A 264 10.71 -10.31 10.94
CA PRO A 264 10.42 -11.71 10.71
C PRO A 264 10.51 -12.51 12.02
N SER A 265 9.57 -13.44 12.21
CA SER A 265 9.61 -14.33 13.36
C SER A 265 10.90 -15.16 13.34
N GLN A 266 11.66 -15.19 14.45
CA GLN A 266 12.86 -16.04 14.56
C GLN A 266 12.53 -17.54 14.57
N ALA A 267 11.25 -17.93 14.55
CA ALA A 267 10.80 -19.31 14.50
C ALA A 267 11.33 -20.06 13.26
N ALA A 268 11.38 -19.39 12.10
CA ALA A 268 11.92 -19.96 10.86
C ALA A 268 13.43 -20.30 10.92
N ALA A 269 14.18 -19.72 11.85
CA ALA A 269 15.60 -20.02 12.03
C ALA A 269 15.83 -21.36 12.77
N GLY A 270 14.81 -21.88 13.47
CA GLY A 270 14.89 -23.10 14.28
C GLY A 270 14.31 -24.35 13.62
N THR A 271 13.88 -24.30 12.35
CA THR A 271 13.26 -25.46 11.69
C THR A 271 14.27 -26.59 11.47
N PRO A 272 13.88 -27.86 11.75
CA PRO A 272 14.77 -29.01 11.59
C PRO A 272 15.10 -29.30 10.12
N PHE A 273 14.25 -28.87 9.19
CA PHE A 273 14.42 -29.02 7.75
C PHE A 273 14.77 -27.67 7.13
N LYS A 274 16.00 -27.55 6.61
CA LYS A 274 16.46 -26.38 5.86
C LYS A 274 16.93 -26.80 4.48
N LEU A 275 16.43 -26.11 3.46
CA LEU A 275 16.94 -26.25 2.10
C LEU A 275 18.32 -25.58 2.01
N SER A 276 19.25 -26.17 1.24
CA SER A 276 20.62 -25.66 1.10
C SER A 276 20.60 -24.21 0.60
N GLY A 277 21.29 -23.32 1.32
CA GLY A 277 21.35 -21.88 1.00
C GLY A 277 20.23 -21.01 1.59
N PHE A 278 19.33 -21.59 2.41
CA PHE A 278 18.28 -20.82 3.07
C PHE A 278 18.85 -19.89 4.16
N SER A 279 18.54 -18.60 4.05
CA SER A 279 18.72 -17.60 5.10
C SER A 279 17.42 -16.81 5.24
N VAL A 280 17.05 -16.45 6.48
CA VAL A 280 15.82 -15.68 6.73
C VAL A 280 15.99 -14.32 6.05
N PRO A 281 15.14 -13.97 5.07
CA PRO A 281 15.19 -12.66 4.40
C PRO A 281 14.93 -11.56 5.43
N GLN A 282 15.77 -10.51 5.41
CA GLN A 282 15.49 -9.30 6.18
C GLN A 282 14.51 -8.42 5.38
N PRO A 283 13.56 -7.75 6.06
CA PRO A 283 12.66 -6.82 5.39
C PRO A 283 13.47 -5.71 4.71
N SER A 284 13.05 -5.33 3.52
CA SER A 284 13.58 -4.16 2.83
C SER A 284 13.24 -2.92 3.68
N GLY A 285 14.26 -2.28 4.26
CA GLY A 285 14.10 -1.26 5.28
C GLY A 285 15.27 -1.26 6.26
N LEU A 286 16.29 -0.46 5.99
CA LEU A 286 17.42 -0.29 6.91
C LEU A 286 17.00 0.62 8.08
N ALA A 287 16.66 0.01 9.21
CA ALA A 287 16.73 0.71 10.49
C ALA A 287 18.19 1.12 10.75
N MET A 288 18.46 2.44 10.75
CA MET A 288 19.63 2.96 11.46
C MET A 288 19.48 2.58 12.94
N ASP A 289 20.34 1.69 13.41
CA ASP A 289 20.51 1.38 14.83
C ASP A 289 20.76 2.66 15.63
N GLN A 290 19.71 3.25 16.23
CA GLN A 290 19.86 4.08 17.42
C GLN A 290 20.13 3.16 18.61
N LYS A 291 21.36 2.67 18.70
CA LYS A 291 21.89 2.07 19.93
C LYS A 291 23.29 2.57 20.21
N THR A 292 23.47 3.89 20.27
CA THR A 292 24.54 4.48 21.07
C THR A 292 24.11 4.49 22.53
N GLN A 293 24.52 3.47 23.27
CA GLN A 293 24.74 3.59 24.72
C GLN A 293 26.19 3.16 24.97
N PRO A 294 27.01 3.99 25.66
CA PRO A 294 28.44 3.74 25.75
C PRO A 294 28.72 2.68 26.82
N ALA A 295 29.23 1.53 26.42
CA ALA A 295 29.86 0.60 27.35
C ALA A 295 31.32 1.02 27.54
N GLY A 296 31.59 1.64 28.68
CA GLY A 296 32.93 1.98 29.13
C GLY A 296 33.76 0.73 29.43
N ALA A 297 34.98 0.75 28.88
CA ALA A 297 36.25 0.26 29.39
C ALA A 297 36.29 -0.93 30.38
N GLY A 298 37.07 -1.94 29.98
CA GLY A 298 38.11 -2.49 30.87
C GLY A 298 38.11 -4.02 30.99
N ALA A 299 39.05 -4.68 30.32
CA ALA A 299 40.12 -5.46 30.94
C ALA A 299 40.72 -6.48 29.95
N ALA A 300 42.05 -6.51 29.96
CA ALA A 300 42.92 -7.31 29.12
C ALA A 300 43.02 -8.79 29.56
N ALA A 301 43.44 -9.65 28.62
CA ALA A 301 44.61 -10.56 28.71
C ALA A 301 44.38 -11.99 28.17
N GLY A 302 45.38 -12.49 27.41
CA GLY A 302 45.72 -13.92 27.20
C GLY A 302 45.34 -14.49 25.83
N THR A 303 46.19 -14.46 24.78
CA THR A 303 47.32 -15.35 24.41
C THR A 303 47.00 -16.83 24.07
N GLY A 304 47.41 -17.25 22.85
CA GLY A 304 47.59 -18.65 22.37
C GLY A 304 46.87 -18.90 21.03
N ALA A 305 47.47 -18.81 19.83
CA ALA A 305 48.57 -19.55 19.18
C ALA A 305 48.18 -20.92 18.54
N ALA A 306 48.61 -21.09 17.27
CA ALA A 306 48.71 -22.29 16.41
C ALA A 306 47.43 -22.75 15.64
N ALA A 307 47.46 -23.26 14.40
CA ALA A 307 48.43 -23.30 13.29
C ALA A 307 47.77 -24.00 12.05
N GLY A 308 47.97 -23.45 10.85
CA GLY A 308 48.20 -24.21 9.59
C GLY A 308 46.97 -24.71 8.79
N ALA A 309 47.01 -25.00 7.48
CA ALA A 309 47.95 -24.80 6.37
C ALA A 309 47.22 -25.26 5.07
N GLY A 310 47.66 -24.80 3.88
CA GLY A 310 47.38 -25.42 2.55
C GLY A 310 46.63 -24.52 1.56
N ALA A 311 47.29 -23.79 0.65
CA ALA A 311 47.86 -24.21 -0.66
C ALA A 311 46.76 -24.53 -1.71
N ALA A 312 46.46 -23.64 -2.66
CA ALA A 312 47.14 -23.39 -3.96
C ALA A 312 46.68 -24.31 -5.11
N ALA A 313 45.99 -23.74 -6.12
CA ALA A 313 45.99 -24.16 -7.53
C ALA A 313 45.22 -23.12 -8.39
N ALA A 314 45.93 -22.38 -9.26
CA ALA A 314 45.88 -22.46 -10.73
C ALA A 314 44.62 -21.82 -11.36
N ALA A 315 44.69 -20.62 -11.95
CA ALA A 315 45.34 -20.22 -13.22
C ALA A 315 44.64 -20.76 -14.49
N ALA A 316 44.43 -19.82 -15.43
CA ALA A 316 44.14 -19.98 -16.85
C ALA A 316 42.67 -20.11 -17.29
N THR A 317 42.14 -19.01 -17.86
CA THR A 317 41.18 -18.84 -18.99
C THR A 317 40.41 -17.53 -18.71
N HIS A 318 40.44 -16.45 -19.49
CA HIS A 318 40.59 -16.26 -20.91
C HIS A 318 41.34 -14.93 -21.19
N ALA A 319 42.54 -15.04 -21.77
CA ALA A 319 43.12 -14.01 -22.60
C ALA A 319 42.51 -14.16 -24.00
N ALA A 320 41.49 -13.36 -24.36
CA ALA A 320 40.94 -13.33 -25.72
C ALA A 320 40.04 -12.11 -26.02
N ALA A 321 40.37 -10.91 -25.54
CA ALA A 321 39.64 -9.70 -25.97
C ALA A 321 40.48 -8.40 -25.95
N ALA A 322 41.81 -8.52 -26.03
CA ALA A 322 42.74 -7.37 -26.03
C ALA A 322 43.48 -7.23 -27.37
N ALA A 323 42.75 -7.30 -28.49
CA ALA A 323 43.35 -7.24 -29.84
C ALA A 323 42.57 -6.37 -30.85
N ALA A 324 41.90 -5.30 -30.40
CA ALA A 324 41.24 -4.35 -31.31
C ALA A 324 41.31 -2.88 -30.82
N ALA A 325 42.41 -2.48 -30.19
CA ALA A 325 42.62 -1.10 -29.73
C ALA A 325 43.97 -0.55 -30.25
N ALA A 326 44.14 -0.55 -31.57
CA ALA A 326 45.28 0.08 -32.22
C ALA A 326 44.83 0.80 -33.50
N ALA A 327 44.31 2.03 -33.35
CA ALA A 327 44.29 3.05 -34.40
C ALA A 327 43.85 4.43 -33.85
N GLN A 328 44.78 5.22 -33.29
CA GLN A 328 44.80 6.68 -33.48
C GLN A 328 46.06 7.33 -32.83
N PRO A 329 46.56 8.47 -33.37
CA PRO A 329 47.89 9.00 -33.09
C PRO A 329 47.95 10.15 -32.07
N ASP A 330 48.89 10.03 -31.13
CA ASP A 330 50.02 10.94 -30.84
C ASP A 330 49.87 12.46 -30.59
N TYR A 331 48.88 12.93 -29.83
CA TYR A 331 49.05 14.19 -29.08
C TYR A 331 48.49 14.06 -27.66
N LEU A 332 49.33 14.40 -26.66
CA LEU A 332 49.10 14.33 -25.19
C LEU A 332 49.58 13.05 -24.49
N ARG A 333 50.89 12.76 -24.57
CA ARG A 333 51.60 12.09 -23.47
C ARG A 333 52.06 13.14 -22.46
N VAL A 334 51.51 13.11 -21.24
CA VAL A 334 52.15 13.68 -20.04
C VAL A 334 52.15 12.59 -18.96
N ALA A 335 53.27 12.48 -18.24
CA ALA A 335 53.68 11.33 -17.46
C ALA A 335 52.94 11.13 -16.11
N THR A 336 52.36 9.92 -15.96
CA THR A 336 52.33 8.99 -14.81
C THR A 336 52.04 9.44 -13.36
N ALA A 337 50.94 8.90 -12.82
CA ALA A 337 50.90 8.11 -11.57
C ALA A 337 49.94 6.91 -11.80
N PRO A 338 50.15 5.72 -11.21
CA PRO A 338 49.30 4.55 -11.49
C PRO A 338 47.99 4.70 -10.71
N ARG A 339 47.00 5.36 -11.34
CA ARG A 339 45.62 5.31 -10.85
C ARG A 339 45.05 3.97 -11.27
N SER A 340 44.67 3.14 -10.29
CA SER A 340 43.85 1.96 -10.54
C SER A 340 42.65 2.38 -11.40
N HIS A 341 42.55 1.84 -12.62
CA HIS A 341 41.39 2.02 -13.48
C HIS A 341 40.18 1.29 -12.87
N VAL A 342 39.57 1.90 -11.86
CA VAL A 342 38.24 1.52 -11.40
C VAL A 342 37.27 2.21 -12.35
N ALA A 343 36.43 1.43 -13.03
CA ALA A 343 35.37 2.00 -13.87
C ALA A 343 34.26 2.56 -12.97
N PRO A 344 33.63 3.69 -13.33
CA PRO A 344 32.51 4.21 -12.55
C PRO A 344 31.35 3.19 -12.53
N PRO A 345 30.66 3.03 -11.39
CA PRO A 345 29.56 2.09 -11.27
C PRO A 345 28.42 2.47 -12.23
N ARG A 346 27.84 1.47 -12.90
CA ARG A 346 26.63 1.67 -13.70
C ARG A 346 25.47 2.05 -12.80
N PHE A 347 24.60 2.93 -13.29
CA PHE A 347 23.40 3.31 -12.57
C PHE A 347 22.53 2.09 -12.29
N PHE A 348 22.13 1.91 -11.04
CA PHE A 348 21.30 0.80 -10.58
C PHE A 348 19.87 1.32 -10.40
N GLU A 349 19.01 1.01 -11.37
CA GLU A 349 17.62 1.52 -11.40
C GLU A 349 16.74 0.94 -10.31
N GLU A 350 17.04 -0.27 -9.82
CA GLU A 350 16.26 -0.95 -8.77
C GLU A 350 16.49 -0.33 -7.38
N ASP A 351 17.68 0.21 -7.13
CA ASP A 351 18.02 0.93 -5.90
C ASP A 351 19.05 2.06 -6.17
N PRO A 352 18.56 3.27 -6.47
CA PRO A 352 19.41 4.43 -6.71
C PRO A 352 20.20 4.90 -5.48
N VAL A 353 19.79 4.50 -4.26
CA VAL A 353 20.45 4.88 -3.00
C VAL A 353 21.72 4.04 -2.79
N ILE A 354 21.66 2.74 -3.06
CA ILE A 354 22.84 1.86 -3.07
C ILE A 354 23.83 2.30 -4.15
N TRP A 355 23.34 2.71 -5.34
CA TRP A 355 24.22 3.26 -6.37
C TRP A 355 24.96 4.51 -5.90
N LEU A 356 24.31 5.44 -5.19
CA LEU A 356 24.97 6.61 -4.61
C LEU A 356 26.08 6.21 -3.64
N VAL A 357 25.86 5.20 -2.79
CA VAL A 357 26.89 4.69 -1.87
C VAL A 357 28.10 4.12 -2.63
N GLN A 358 27.86 3.34 -3.69
CA GLN A 358 28.93 2.82 -4.55
C GLN A 358 29.68 3.96 -5.27
N LEU A 359 28.97 5.00 -5.67
CA LEU A 359 29.53 6.16 -6.34
C LEU A 359 30.38 7.02 -5.38
N ASP A 360 29.95 7.19 -4.13
CA ASP A 360 30.71 7.86 -3.06
C ASP A 360 32.01 7.09 -2.73
N LEU A 361 31.94 5.76 -2.68
CA LEU A 361 33.10 4.90 -2.53
C LEU A 361 34.05 5.02 -3.73
N PHE A 362 33.52 5.10 -4.95
CA PHE A 362 34.30 5.35 -6.15
C PHE A 362 35.01 6.70 -6.10
N PHE A 363 34.33 7.78 -5.69
CA PHE A 363 34.98 9.10 -5.54
C PHE A 363 36.09 9.08 -4.50
N SER A 364 35.89 8.37 -3.40
CA SER A 364 36.90 8.20 -2.34
C SER A 364 38.12 7.42 -2.85
N GLN A 365 37.93 6.37 -3.65
CA GLN A 365 39.02 5.59 -4.23
C GLN A 365 39.75 6.33 -5.37
N ALA A 366 39.02 7.15 -6.13
CA ALA A 366 39.56 7.94 -7.24
C ALA A 366 40.19 9.27 -6.80
N ALA A 367 40.16 9.59 -5.49
CA ALA A 367 40.57 10.88 -4.91
C ALA A 367 39.89 12.08 -5.60
N VAL A 368 38.58 11.95 -5.84
CA VAL A 368 37.73 13.03 -6.38
C VAL A 368 37.09 13.74 -5.20
N ASP A 369 37.70 14.83 -4.76
CA ASP A 369 37.26 15.57 -3.56
C ASP A 369 36.41 16.80 -3.93
N ASP A 370 36.48 17.24 -5.19
CA ASP A 370 35.79 18.41 -5.71
C ASP A 370 34.32 18.12 -6.03
N GLU A 371 33.43 18.89 -5.41
CA GLU A 371 31.97 18.80 -5.53
C GLU A 371 31.47 18.93 -6.98
N LEU A 372 32.03 19.87 -7.75
CA LEU A 372 31.65 20.09 -9.15
C LEU A 372 32.05 18.89 -10.04
N SER A 373 33.20 18.30 -9.75
CA SER A 373 33.69 17.11 -10.44
C SER A 373 32.84 15.88 -10.11
N ARG A 374 32.44 15.68 -8.85
CA ARG A 374 31.49 14.63 -8.44
C ARG A 374 30.14 14.78 -9.14
N PHE A 375 29.62 16.01 -9.18
CA PHE A 375 28.35 16.33 -9.85
C PHE A 375 28.38 15.99 -11.34
N ARG A 376 29.45 16.39 -12.06
CA ARG A 376 29.60 16.11 -13.49
C ARG A 376 29.65 14.62 -13.78
N ILE A 377 30.40 13.85 -12.98
CA ILE A 377 30.49 12.39 -13.13
C ILE A 377 29.12 11.75 -12.87
N ALA A 378 28.45 12.11 -11.77
CA ALA A 378 27.11 11.61 -11.45
C ALA A 378 26.08 11.91 -12.56
N ALA A 379 26.09 13.13 -13.09
CA ALA A 379 25.20 13.56 -14.17
C ALA A 379 25.42 12.77 -15.48
N THR A 380 26.67 12.37 -15.78
CA THR A 380 26.97 11.54 -16.96
C THR A 380 26.58 10.07 -16.81
N LEU A 381 26.45 9.59 -15.58
CA LEU A 381 26.09 8.20 -15.28
C LEU A 381 24.58 7.99 -15.18
N LEU A 382 23.79 9.06 -15.03
CA LEU A 382 22.34 9.01 -15.01
C LEU A 382 21.76 8.63 -16.39
N PRO A 383 20.86 7.64 -16.47
CA PRO A 383 20.15 7.29 -17.70
C PRO A 383 19.34 8.47 -18.28
N GLY A 384 19.29 8.56 -19.61
CA GLY A 384 18.68 9.71 -20.31
C GLY A 384 17.20 9.96 -20.01
N HIS A 385 16.46 8.92 -19.58
CA HIS A 385 15.06 9.07 -19.19
C HIS A 385 14.90 9.73 -17.80
N LEU A 386 15.84 9.51 -16.88
CA LEU A 386 15.85 10.13 -15.54
C LEU A 386 16.39 11.56 -15.55
N LEU A 387 17.18 11.94 -16.57
CA LEU A 387 17.65 13.32 -16.71
C LEU A 387 16.51 14.34 -16.81
N ARG A 388 15.33 13.92 -17.30
CA ARG A 388 14.14 14.78 -17.38
C ARG A 388 13.67 15.22 -16.00
N ASP A 389 13.69 14.31 -15.04
CA ASP A 389 13.21 14.58 -13.70
C ASP A 389 14.14 15.53 -12.94
N PHE A 390 15.45 15.48 -13.23
CA PHE A 390 16.45 16.36 -12.61
C PHE A 390 16.85 17.56 -13.49
N THR A 391 16.05 17.89 -14.52
CA THR A 391 16.38 18.98 -15.48
C THR A 391 16.55 20.33 -14.80
N ASP A 392 15.80 20.58 -13.73
CA ASP A 392 15.87 21.76 -12.86
C ASP A 392 17.25 21.94 -12.24
N ILE A 393 17.82 20.87 -11.70
CA ILE A 393 19.16 20.85 -11.07
C ILE A 393 20.26 20.80 -12.13
N LEU A 394 20.06 20.05 -13.22
CA LEU A 394 21.07 19.83 -14.26
C LEU A 394 21.27 21.04 -15.20
N ARG A 395 20.23 21.85 -15.46
CA ARG A 395 20.35 23.07 -16.28
C ARG A 395 20.93 24.25 -15.53
N ASN A 396 20.68 24.36 -14.24
CA ASN A 396 21.19 25.43 -13.40
C ASN A 396 21.82 24.86 -12.12
N PRO A 397 23.04 24.30 -12.22
CA PRO A 397 23.69 23.68 -11.08
C PRO A 397 23.93 24.71 -9.97
N PRO A 398 23.46 24.45 -8.74
CA PRO A 398 23.66 25.36 -7.61
C PRO A 398 25.16 25.55 -7.34
N GLN A 399 25.55 26.78 -7.01
CA GLN A 399 26.97 27.14 -6.78
C GLN A 399 27.52 26.58 -5.47
N ASP A 400 26.65 26.21 -4.54
CA ASP A 400 27.01 25.60 -3.26
C ASP A 400 26.63 24.11 -3.27
N ARG A 401 27.63 23.24 -3.21
CA ARG A 401 27.53 21.77 -3.14
C ARG A 401 26.56 21.11 -4.16
N PRO A 402 26.82 21.24 -5.47
CA PRO A 402 25.97 20.69 -6.53
C PRO A 402 25.78 19.16 -6.48
N TYR A 403 26.81 18.39 -6.10
CA TYR A 403 26.71 16.95 -5.95
C TYR A 403 25.87 16.56 -4.75
N THR A 404 26.10 17.20 -3.60
CA THR A 404 25.28 16.96 -2.40
C THR A 404 23.80 17.18 -2.70
N ILE A 405 23.44 18.30 -3.34
CA ILE A 405 22.05 18.62 -3.70
C ILE A 405 21.46 17.62 -4.70
N LEU A 406 22.22 17.19 -5.72
CA LEU A 406 21.77 16.16 -6.64
C LEU A 406 21.58 14.81 -5.93
N SER A 407 22.51 14.43 -5.04
CA SER A 407 22.43 13.20 -4.26
C SER A 407 21.24 13.21 -3.30
N ASP A 408 20.96 14.34 -2.66
CA ASP A 408 19.80 14.53 -1.78
C ASP A 408 18.49 14.50 -2.58
N ALA A 409 18.46 15.09 -3.77
CA ALA A 409 17.30 15.02 -4.65
C ALA A 409 17.04 13.58 -5.12
N ILE A 410 18.08 12.81 -5.45
CA ILE A 410 17.96 11.39 -5.80
C ILE A 410 17.49 10.59 -4.58
N ARG A 411 18.06 10.82 -3.39
CA ARG A 411 17.62 10.18 -2.13
C ARG A 411 16.18 10.55 -1.75
N GLN A 412 15.76 11.79 -1.96
CA GLN A 412 14.39 12.22 -1.66
C GLN A 412 13.36 11.68 -2.67
N ARG A 413 13.71 11.65 -3.96
CA ARG A 413 12.79 11.21 -5.02
C ARG A 413 12.73 9.69 -5.18
N PHE A 414 13.84 8.98 -4.94
CA PHE A 414 13.89 7.52 -5.04
C PHE A 414 13.96 6.80 -3.69
N GLY A 415 14.68 7.33 -2.70
CA GLY A 415 14.92 6.66 -1.41
C GLY A 415 13.73 6.58 -0.45
N LYS A 416 12.64 7.30 -0.70
CA LYS A 416 11.39 7.18 0.09
C LYS A 416 10.36 6.21 -0.50
N SER A 417 10.46 5.84 -1.78
CA SER A 417 9.30 5.28 -2.49
C SER A 417 9.34 3.76 -2.71
N VAL A 418 10.53 3.14 -2.75
CA VAL A 418 10.67 1.72 -3.12
C VAL A 418 10.94 0.83 -1.91
N GLU A 419 11.89 1.19 -1.04
CA GLU A 419 12.32 0.31 0.07
C GLU A 419 11.33 0.27 1.24
N GLN A 420 10.57 1.34 1.51
CA GLN A 420 9.68 1.39 2.68
C GLN A 420 8.26 0.82 2.45
N ARG A 421 7.89 0.45 1.21
CA ARG A 421 6.51 0.06 0.87
C ARG A 421 6.34 -1.41 0.49
N THR A 422 7.41 -2.18 0.46
CA THR A 422 7.38 -3.59 0.00
C THR A 422 7.30 -4.59 1.15
N SER A 423 7.59 -4.18 2.38
CA SER A 423 7.47 -5.02 3.58
C SER A 423 6.12 -4.84 4.30
N VAL A 424 5.54 -5.89 4.87
CA VAL A 424 4.30 -5.83 5.66
C VAL A 424 4.56 -5.08 6.98
N ARG A 425 3.70 -4.11 7.30
CA ARG A 425 3.80 -3.27 8.50
C ARG A 425 2.53 -3.22 9.34
N ASN A 426 1.42 -3.72 8.79
CA ASN A 426 0.12 -3.75 9.46
C ASN A 426 -0.53 -5.13 9.35
N VAL A 427 -0.27 -5.96 10.36
CA VAL A 427 -0.82 -7.32 10.45
C VAL A 427 -2.34 -7.32 10.51
N HIS A 428 -2.98 -6.30 11.10
CA HIS A 428 -4.43 -6.28 11.26
C HIS A 428 -5.17 -6.07 9.95
N ALA A 429 -4.65 -5.24 9.05
CA ALA A 429 -5.20 -5.13 7.70
C ALA A 429 -5.09 -6.46 6.95
N PHE A 430 -3.98 -7.18 7.12
CA PHE A 430 -3.80 -8.52 6.55
C PHE A 430 -4.77 -9.56 7.17
N GLN A 431 -5.04 -9.50 8.49
CA GLN A 431 -6.01 -10.35 9.16
C GLN A 431 -7.44 -10.20 8.63
N VAL A 432 -7.81 -9.00 8.12
CA VAL A 432 -9.11 -8.81 7.45
C VAL A 432 -9.19 -9.69 6.21
N LEU A 433 -8.15 -9.70 5.36
CA LEU A 433 -8.11 -10.56 4.17
C LEU A 433 -8.31 -12.04 4.53
N GLN A 434 -7.66 -12.50 5.60
CA GLN A 434 -7.82 -13.87 6.09
C GLN A 434 -9.24 -14.17 6.54
N THR A 435 -9.80 -13.29 7.37
CA THR A 435 -11.13 -13.47 7.97
C THR A 435 -12.21 -13.46 6.89
N VAL A 436 -12.11 -12.54 5.92
CA VAL A 436 -13.03 -12.46 4.79
C VAL A 436 -12.90 -13.69 3.90
N PHE A 437 -11.69 -14.13 3.55
CA PHE A 437 -11.51 -15.34 2.74
C PHE A 437 -12.15 -16.57 3.39
N LEU A 438 -11.98 -16.76 4.71
CA LEU A 438 -12.55 -17.91 5.41
C LEU A 438 -14.09 -17.93 5.39
N ARG A 439 -14.73 -16.76 5.31
CA ARG A 439 -16.20 -16.61 5.34
C ARG A 439 -16.85 -16.44 3.97
N ALA A 440 -16.14 -15.90 2.99
CA ALA A 440 -16.63 -15.67 1.64
C ALA A 440 -17.01 -16.98 0.93
N THR A 441 -17.97 -16.93 0.02
CA THR A 441 -18.45 -18.09 -0.77
C THR A 441 -18.34 -17.85 -2.27
N SER A 442 -18.24 -16.59 -2.70
CA SER A 442 -18.09 -16.13 -4.06
C SER A 442 -16.70 -16.43 -4.62
N SER A 443 -16.68 -16.94 -5.85
CA SER A 443 -15.43 -17.22 -6.57
C SER A 443 -14.62 -15.95 -6.82
N SER A 444 -15.29 -14.84 -7.20
CA SER A 444 -14.61 -13.59 -7.53
C SER A 444 -13.87 -13.02 -6.32
N LEU A 445 -14.55 -12.89 -5.17
CA LEU A 445 -13.96 -12.34 -3.96
C LEU A 445 -12.83 -13.25 -3.42
N CYS A 446 -13.05 -14.57 -3.39
CA CYS A 446 -12.03 -15.52 -2.93
C CYS A 446 -10.77 -15.45 -3.81
N CYS A 447 -10.93 -15.42 -5.14
CA CYS A 447 -9.82 -15.33 -6.08
C CYS A 447 -9.05 -14.02 -5.92
N VAL A 448 -9.74 -12.89 -5.82
CA VAL A 448 -9.11 -11.58 -5.62
C VAL A 448 -8.32 -11.54 -4.31
N ILE A 449 -8.86 -12.10 -3.22
CA ILE A 449 -8.15 -12.15 -1.94
C ILE A 449 -6.88 -13.01 -2.04
N LEU A 450 -6.97 -14.20 -2.66
CA LEU A 450 -5.80 -15.06 -2.85
C LEU A 450 -4.73 -14.42 -3.73
N ASP A 451 -5.12 -13.77 -4.82
CA ASP A 451 -4.20 -13.02 -5.69
C ASP A 451 -3.52 -11.87 -4.94
N THR A 452 -4.29 -11.20 -4.08
CA THR A 452 -3.79 -10.10 -3.25
C THR A 452 -2.80 -10.59 -2.21
N ILE A 453 -3.10 -11.68 -1.51
CA ILE A 453 -2.16 -12.31 -0.56
C ILE A 453 -0.90 -12.79 -1.28
N SER A 454 -1.07 -13.40 -2.46
CA SER A 454 0.04 -13.80 -3.32
C SER A 454 0.91 -12.61 -3.70
N SER A 455 0.31 -11.48 -4.09
CA SER A 455 1.03 -10.24 -4.38
C SER A 455 1.80 -9.70 -3.18
N VAL A 456 1.24 -9.80 -1.96
CA VAL A 456 1.94 -9.39 -0.73
C VAL A 456 3.16 -10.28 -0.46
N TYR A 457 3.05 -11.60 -0.65
CA TYR A 457 4.20 -12.50 -0.48
C TYR A 457 5.26 -12.34 -1.57
N HIS A 458 4.88 -11.97 -2.81
CA HIS A 458 5.84 -11.66 -3.88
C HIS A 458 6.52 -10.31 -3.70
N ALA A 459 5.91 -9.36 -2.98
CA ALA A 459 6.45 -8.01 -2.82
C ALA A 459 7.79 -7.99 -2.06
N ASP A 460 7.94 -8.83 -1.04
CA ASP A 460 9.19 -9.05 -0.32
C ASP A 460 9.22 -10.49 0.23
N ARG A 461 10.34 -11.19 0.07
CA ARG A 461 10.54 -12.54 0.60
C ARG A 461 10.40 -12.58 2.13
N ALA A 462 10.67 -11.47 2.83
CA ALA A 462 10.49 -11.34 4.26
C ALA A 462 9.01 -11.37 4.69
N ASN A 463 8.07 -10.99 3.82
CA ASN A 463 6.65 -10.85 4.18
C ASN A 463 6.01 -12.15 4.63
N TYR A 464 6.36 -13.26 3.99
CA TYR A 464 5.89 -14.58 4.42
C TYR A 464 6.34 -14.89 5.86
N PHE A 465 7.58 -14.54 6.24
CA PHE A 465 8.13 -14.80 7.57
C PHE A 465 7.64 -13.82 8.65
N ILE A 466 7.33 -12.58 8.26
CA ILE A 466 6.63 -11.62 9.14
C ILE A 466 5.23 -12.14 9.47
N LEU A 467 4.54 -12.68 8.47
CA LEU A 467 3.17 -13.18 8.59
C LEU A 467 3.07 -14.65 9.02
N GLU A 468 4.20 -15.34 9.26
CA GLU A 468 4.24 -16.75 9.66
C GLU A 468 3.40 -16.99 10.94
N SER A 469 3.41 -16.03 11.86
CA SER A 469 2.63 -16.05 13.10
C SER A 469 1.11 -16.15 12.89
N GLN A 470 0.62 -15.75 11.72
CA GLN A 470 -0.80 -15.77 11.39
C GLN A 470 -1.29 -17.11 10.85
N HIS A 471 -0.37 -18.03 10.50
CA HIS A 471 -0.70 -19.37 10.00
C HIS A 471 -1.71 -19.37 8.83
N THR A 472 -1.62 -18.36 7.95
CA THR A 472 -2.60 -18.06 6.89
C THR A 472 -2.93 -19.28 6.04
N ILE A 473 -1.90 -19.90 5.45
CA ILE A 473 -2.08 -20.98 4.48
C ILE A 473 -2.60 -22.23 5.19
N SER A 474 -2.13 -22.53 6.40
CA SER A 474 -2.63 -23.63 7.22
C SER A 474 -4.12 -23.50 7.54
N GLN A 475 -4.57 -22.31 7.95
CA GLN A 475 -5.98 -22.06 8.23
C GLN A 475 -6.85 -22.15 6.98
N PHE A 476 -6.34 -21.68 5.84
CA PHE A 476 -7.06 -21.76 4.57
C PHE A 476 -7.22 -23.22 4.11
N ALA A 477 -6.18 -24.05 4.29
CA ALA A 477 -6.22 -25.48 3.95
C ALA A 477 -7.37 -26.23 4.65
N GLU A 478 -7.73 -25.85 5.89
CA GLU A 478 -8.81 -26.50 6.63
C GLU A 478 -10.19 -26.31 5.97
N LYS A 479 -10.42 -25.16 5.32
CA LYS A 479 -11.72 -24.81 4.70
C LYS A 479 -11.70 -24.79 3.18
N ILE A 480 -10.57 -25.12 2.54
CA ILE A 480 -10.42 -24.99 1.09
C ILE A 480 -11.39 -25.88 0.30
N HIS A 481 -11.77 -27.03 0.85
CA HIS A 481 -12.75 -27.95 0.25
C HIS A 481 -14.15 -27.33 0.10
N GLN A 482 -14.47 -26.26 0.85
CA GLN A 482 -15.76 -25.55 0.79
C GLN A 482 -15.73 -24.39 -0.21
N LYS A 483 -14.56 -24.08 -0.79
CA LYS A 483 -14.37 -22.93 -1.69
C LYS A 483 -14.55 -23.34 -3.16
N PRO A 484 -14.87 -22.39 -4.05
CA PRO A 484 -14.99 -22.66 -5.48
C PRO A 484 -13.68 -23.19 -6.11
N LYS A 485 -13.81 -23.97 -7.17
CA LYS A 485 -12.68 -24.63 -7.87
C LYS A 485 -11.54 -23.66 -8.23
N GLU A 486 -11.87 -22.47 -8.74
CA GLU A 486 -10.88 -21.44 -9.10
C GLU A 486 -10.05 -20.98 -7.89
N ALA A 487 -10.68 -20.85 -6.72
CA ALA A 487 -10.01 -20.48 -5.48
C ALA A 487 -9.14 -21.63 -4.94
N GLN A 488 -9.58 -22.89 -5.10
CA GLN A 488 -8.77 -24.06 -4.76
C GLN A 488 -7.47 -24.10 -5.58
N ASP A 489 -7.57 -23.85 -6.89
CA ASP A 489 -6.41 -23.82 -7.79
C ASP A 489 -5.40 -22.74 -7.38
N LYS A 490 -5.88 -21.52 -7.11
CA LYS A 490 -5.02 -20.41 -6.63
C LYS A 490 -4.39 -20.69 -5.27
N PHE A 491 -5.10 -21.37 -4.38
CA PHE A 491 -4.55 -21.76 -3.07
C PHE A 491 -3.37 -22.71 -3.21
N PHE A 492 -3.48 -23.75 -4.05
CA PHE A 492 -2.37 -24.69 -4.26
C PHE A 492 -1.19 -24.03 -4.98
N GLN A 493 -1.44 -23.10 -5.90
CA GLN A 493 -0.37 -22.26 -6.49
C GLN A 493 0.35 -21.41 -5.43
N LEU A 494 -0.38 -20.87 -4.45
CA LEU A 494 0.20 -20.12 -3.32
C LEU A 494 1.06 -21.03 -2.42
N LEU A 495 0.66 -22.27 -2.19
CA LEU A 495 1.47 -23.25 -1.44
C LEU A 495 2.76 -23.59 -2.19
N GLU A 496 2.66 -23.82 -3.50
CA GLU A 496 3.81 -24.09 -4.36
C GLU A 496 4.80 -22.93 -4.40
N LEU A 497 4.31 -21.69 -4.39
CA LEU A 497 5.14 -20.50 -4.31
C LEU A 497 6.05 -20.50 -3.08
N VAL A 498 5.54 -20.88 -1.90
CA VAL A 498 6.33 -20.92 -0.66
C VAL A 498 7.49 -21.91 -0.78
N VAL A 499 7.27 -23.04 -1.45
CA VAL A 499 8.30 -24.05 -1.65
C VAL A 499 9.30 -23.62 -2.73
N PHE A 500 8.81 -23.22 -3.90
CA PHE A 500 9.65 -23.02 -5.09
C PHE A 500 10.38 -21.68 -5.09
N GLN A 501 9.74 -20.60 -4.64
CA GLN A 501 10.31 -19.26 -4.73
C GLN A 501 11.01 -18.84 -3.43
N LEU A 502 10.43 -19.17 -2.27
CA LEU A 502 11.02 -18.83 -0.97
C LEU A 502 12.04 -19.87 -0.48
N ASN A 503 12.14 -21.01 -1.16
CA ASN A 503 13.03 -22.13 -0.79
C ASN A 503 12.88 -22.51 0.69
N TYR A 504 11.63 -22.53 1.17
CA TYR A 504 11.25 -22.84 2.55
C TYR A 504 10.46 -24.16 2.59
N VAL A 505 10.50 -24.85 3.74
CA VAL A 505 9.74 -26.09 3.97
C VAL A 505 8.52 -25.76 4.85
N PRO A 506 7.32 -25.61 4.27
CA PRO A 506 6.11 -25.21 5.00
C PRO A 506 5.49 -26.42 5.73
N VAL A 507 6.12 -26.85 6.83
CA VAL A 507 5.73 -28.07 7.58
C VAL A 507 4.29 -27.99 8.09
N LYS A 508 3.85 -26.82 8.59
CA LYS A 508 2.50 -26.64 9.15
C LYS A 508 1.43 -26.76 8.07
N GLU A 509 1.68 -26.17 6.91
CA GLU A 509 0.81 -26.22 5.75
C GLU A 509 0.70 -27.64 5.20
N LEU A 510 1.82 -28.37 5.14
CA LEU A 510 1.86 -29.77 4.73
C LEU A 510 1.07 -30.68 5.69
N ILE A 511 1.13 -30.42 7.01
CA ILE A 511 0.28 -31.12 8.00
C ILE A 511 -1.19 -30.83 7.69
N SER A 512 -1.59 -29.58 7.45
CA SER A 512 -2.97 -29.25 7.11
C SER A 512 -3.45 -29.93 5.83
N CYS A 513 -2.61 -30.00 4.78
CA CYS A 513 -2.90 -30.77 3.57
C CYS A 513 -3.06 -32.27 3.83
N SER A 514 -2.24 -32.85 4.72
CA SER A 514 -2.38 -34.25 5.15
C SER A 514 -3.74 -34.50 5.82
N ILE A 515 -4.16 -33.60 6.71
CA ILE A 515 -5.47 -33.68 7.38
C ILE A 515 -6.61 -33.56 6.36
N LEU A 516 -6.50 -32.63 5.40
CA LEU A 516 -7.47 -32.44 4.32
C LEU A 516 -7.68 -33.73 3.51
N LEU A 517 -6.58 -34.37 3.10
CA LEU A 517 -6.63 -35.65 2.37
C LEU A 517 -7.26 -36.77 3.21
N LYS A 518 -6.93 -36.84 4.50
CA LYS A 518 -7.48 -37.84 5.43
C LYS A 518 -8.99 -37.66 5.66
N GLN A 519 -9.49 -36.43 5.65
CA GLN A 519 -10.92 -36.15 5.84
C GLN A 519 -11.76 -36.52 4.61
N HIS A 520 -11.17 -36.50 3.41
CA HIS A 520 -11.83 -36.87 2.15
C HIS A 520 -13.14 -36.09 1.88
N CYS A 521 -13.16 -34.78 2.13
CA CYS A 521 -14.36 -33.97 1.97
C CYS A 521 -14.78 -33.74 0.50
N SER A 522 -13.82 -33.68 -0.43
CA SER A 522 -14.07 -33.45 -1.85
C SER A 522 -12.98 -34.12 -2.69
N VAL A 523 -13.38 -34.82 -3.76
CA VAL A 523 -12.46 -35.57 -4.63
C VAL A 523 -11.68 -34.64 -5.57
N ASP A 524 -12.32 -33.65 -6.19
CA ASP A 524 -11.63 -32.64 -7.02
C ASP A 524 -10.56 -31.91 -6.19
N CYS A 525 -10.90 -31.50 -4.96
CA CYS A 525 -9.95 -30.87 -4.04
C CYS A 525 -8.80 -31.81 -3.64
N SER A 526 -9.11 -33.07 -3.35
CA SER A 526 -8.10 -34.07 -3.01
C SER A 526 -7.15 -34.34 -4.17
N LEU A 527 -7.66 -34.38 -5.41
CA LEU A 527 -6.86 -34.56 -6.61
C LEU A 527 -5.89 -33.38 -6.82
N ARG A 528 -6.36 -32.13 -6.67
CA ARG A 528 -5.47 -30.95 -6.75
C ARG A 528 -4.42 -30.93 -5.64
N CYS A 529 -4.80 -31.32 -4.42
CA CYS A 529 -3.84 -31.47 -3.33
C CYS A 529 -2.76 -32.52 -3.66
N MET A 530 -3.15 -33.64 -4.25
CA MET A 530 -2.23 -34.71 -4.66
C MET A 530 -1.27 -34.25 -5.77
N GLU A 531 -1.77 -33.51 -6.76
CA GLU A 531 -0.96 -32.92 -7.83
C GLU A 531 0.09 -31.95 -7.26
N SER A 532 -0.33 -31.07 -6.35
CA SER A 532 0.57 -30.11 -5.71
C SER A 532 1.64 -30.80 -4.84
N LEU A 533 1.25 -31.80 -4.04
CA LEU A 533 2.20 -32.60 -3.25
C LEU A 533 3.20 -33.35 -4.13
N LEU A 534 2.78 -33.84 -5.30
CA LEU A 534 3.68 -34.47 -6.26
C LEU A 534 4.65 -33.45 -6.88
N SER A 535 4.17 -32.24 -7.19
CA SER A 535 4.98 -31.13 -7.68
C SER A 535 6.11 -30.78 -6.69
N ILE A 536 5.76 -30.63 -5.40
CA ILE A 536 6.70 -30.36 -4.31
C ILE A 536 7.74 -31.48 -4.16
N LEU A 537 7.32 -32.75 -4.23
CA LEU A 537 8.24 -33.89 -4.10
C LEU A 537 9.23 -34.00 -5.26
N ARG A 538 8.87 -33.50 -6.45
CA ARG A 538 9.77 -33.43 -7.61
C ARG A 538 10.82 -32.33 -7.49
N PHE A 539 10.57 -31.30 -6.68
CA PHE A 539 11.47 -30.16 -6.53
C PHE A 539 12.74 -30.49 -5.76
N SER A 540 12.62 -31.20 -4.63
CA SER A 540 13.79 -31.57 -3.81
C SER A 540 13.62 -32.94 -3.15
N PRO A 541 14.66 -33.78 -3.13
CA PRO A 541 14.62 -35.09 -2.48
C PRO A 541 14.38 -35.01 -0.96
N LEU A 542 14.68 -33.86 -0.33
CA LEU A 542 14.45 -33.61 1.09
C LEU A 542 12.96 -33.77 1.48
N PHE A 543 12.03 -33.51 0.55
CA PHE A 543 10.60 -33.66 0.81
C PHE A 543 10.18 -35.12 1.05
N LYS A 544 10.99 -36.12 0.65
CA LYS A 544 10.73 -37.53 0.99
C LYS A 544 10.77 -37.77 2.48
N ASP A 545 11.75 -37.18 3.16
CA ASP A 545 11.91 -37.30 4.61
C ASP A 545 10.84 -36.45 5.32
N VAL A 546 10.58 -35.24 4.84
CA VAL A 546 9.51 -34.38 5.36
C VAL A 546 8.15 -35.06 5.26
N TYR A 547 7.80 -35.69 4.14
CA TYR A 547 6.51 -36.37 3.97
C TYR A 547 6.35 -37.59 4.88
N ARG A 548 7.46 -38.24 5.25
CA ARG A 548 7.46 -39.32 6.24
C ARG A 548 7.20 -38.77 7.63
N GLU A 549 7.91 -37.72 8.01
CA GLU A 549 7.83 -37.10 9.35
C GLU A 549 6.49 -36.39 9.59
N VAL A 550 5.92 -35.76 8.56
CA VAL A 550 4.60 -35.12 8.61
C VAL A 550 3.45 -36.13 8.55
N GLY A 551 3.74 -37.40 8.21
CA GLY A 551 2.72 -38.45 8.10
C GLY A 551 1.90 -38.43 6.80
N ILE A 552 2.31 -37.66 5.79
CA ILE A 552 1.66 -37.65 4.46
C ILE A 552 1.71 -39.06 3.86
N LEU A 553 2.83 -39.76 3.99
CA LEU A 553 2.98 -41.11 3.44
C LEU A 553 1.93 -42.09 3.98
N GLU A 554 1.60 -42.02 5.26
CA GLU A 554 0.57 -42.85 5.88
C GLU A 554 -0.81 -42.54 5.33
N VAL A 555 -1.12 -41.25 5.15
CA VAL A 555 -2.38 -40.80 4.55
C VAL A 555 -2.49 -41.25 3.10
N LEU A 556 -1.41 -41.18 2.30
CA LEU A 556 -1.40 -41.67 0.92
C LEU A 556 -1.69 -43.18 0.85
N VAL A 557 -1.13 -43.98 1.76
CA VAL A 557 -1.42 -45.41 1.85
C VAL A 557 -2.89 -45.65 2.22
N GLN A 558 -3.45 -44.86 3.15
CA GLN A 558 -4.88 -44.93 3.49
C GLN A 558 -5.76 -44.58 2.28
N CYS A 559 -5.42 -43.56 1.50
CA CYS A 559 -6.15 -43.21 0.28
C CYS A 559 -6.11 -44.36 -0.75
N LEU A 560 -4.96 -45.00 -0.94
CA LEU A 560 -4.81 -46.15 -1.85
C LEU A 560 -5.61 -47.38 -1.39
N ALA A 561 -5.59 -47.68 -0.09
CA ALA A 561 -6.37 -48.77 0.49
C ALA A 561 -7.87 -48.54 0.26
N ARG A 562 -8.34 -47.31 0.49
CA ARG A 562 -9.72 -46.92 0.25
C ARG A 562 -10.12 -47.05 -1.21
N TYR A 563 -9.26 -46.61 -2.13
CA TYR A 563 -9.48 -46.77 -3.57
C TYR A 563 -9.53 -48.25 -3.98
N ALA A 564 -8.66 -49.09 -3.41
CA ALA A 564 -8.68 -50.52 -3.65
C ALA A 564 -9.97 -51.18 -3.16
N ASP A 565 -10.54 -50.76 -2.03
CA ASP A 565 -11.80 -51.27 -1.51
C ASP A 565 -13.00 -50.85 -2.39
N ILE A 566 -13.02 -49.62 -2.89
CA ILE A 566 -14.03 -49.17 -3.87
C ILE A 566 -13.98 -50.01 -5.15
N LEU A 567 -12.78 -50.28 -5.67
CA LEU A 567 -12.61 -51.12 -6.86
C LEU A 567 -13.09 -52.56 -6.63
N LYS A 568 -12.90 -53.11 -5.43
CA LYS A 568 -13.43 -54.44 -5.07
C LYS A 568 -14.95 -54.42 -4.98
N SER A 569 -15.55 -53.40 -4.36
CA SER A 569 -17.01 -53.25 -4.27
C SER A 569 -17.64 -53.13 -5.65
N ARG A 570 -17.03 -52.38 -6.58
CA ARG A 570 -17.50 -52.27 -7.96
C ARG A 570 -17.44 -53.60 -8.71
N ARG A 571 -16.37 -54.37 -8.51
CA ARG A 571 -16.21 -55.70 -9.11
C ARG A 571 -17.25 -56.70 -8.58
N GLN A 572 -17.62 -56.59 -7.30
CA GLN A 572 -18.69 -57.40 -6.70
C GLN A 572 -20.07 -57.02 -7.23
N THR A 573 -20.38 -55.73 -7.43
CA THR A 573 -21.64 -55.31 -8.07
C THR A 573 -21.75 -55.71 -9.54
N GLU A 574 -20.62 -55.83 -10.26
CA GLU A 574 -20.57 -56.31 -11.64
C GLU A 574 -20.70 -57.86 -11.71
N GLU A 575 -20.33 -58.59 -10.66
CA GLU A 575 -20.49 -60.05 -10.54
C GLU A 575 -21.88 -60.48 -10.03
N ASP A 576 -22.57 -59.63 -9.25
CA ASP A 576 -23.92 -59.89 -8.69
C ASP A 576 -25.08 -59.32 -9.55
N GLY A 577 -24.80 -58.56 -10.61
CA GLY A 577 -25.79 -57.80 -11.40
C GLY A 577 -26.04 -58.32 -12.81
N ASP A 578 -26.74 -59.45 -12.94
CA ASP A 578 -27.49 -59.82 -14.15
C ASP A 578 -28.95 -59.37 -13.92
N GLY A 579 -29.26 -58.10 -14.24
CA GLY A 579 -30.63 -57.58 -14.19
C GLY A 579 -30.76 -56.10 -13.80
N GLU A 580 -31.13 -55.31 -14.81
CA GLU A 580 -31.65 -53.93 -14.76
C GLU A 580 -30.64 -52.78 -14.63
N GLU A 581 -30.52 -52.06 -15.77
CA GLU A 581 -30.04 -50.70 -15.90
C GLU A 581 -30.68 -49.80 -14.83
N ASP A 582 -29.85 -49.16 -14.02
CA ASP A 582 -30.21 -47.83 -13.50
C ASP A 582 -28.94 -46.99 -13.40
N GLY A 583 -28.81 -46.07 -14.35
CA GLY A 583 -27.71 -45.12 -14.46
C GLY A 583 -27.72 -44.14 -13.30
N LYS A 584 -27.24 -44.56 -12.12
CA LYS A 584 -26.75 -43.64 -11.11
C LYS A 584 -25.26 -43.45 -11.32
N ASN A 585 -24.98 -42.39 -12.05
CA ASN A 585 -23.69 -41.71 -12.10
C ASN A 585 -23.17 -41.60 -10.65
N VAL A 586 -22.25 -42.49 -10.27
CA VAL A 586 -21.48 -42.35 -9.02
C VAL A 586 -20.53 -41.22 -9.32
N ASP A 587 -20.99 -39.99 -9.06
CA ASP A 587 -20.19 -38.79 -9.16
C ASP A 587 -18.97 -38.95 -8.23
N TRP A 588 -17.81 -38.75 -8.85
CA TRP A 588 -16.47 -38.82 -8.27
C TRP A 588 -16.25 -37.74 -7.23
#